data_AF-A0A447U1N4-F1
#
_entry.id   AF-A0A447U1N4-F1
#
_cell.length_a   1.000
_cell.length_b   1.000
_cell.length_c   1.000
_cell.angle_alpha   90.00
_cell.angle_beta   90.00
_cell.angle_gamma   90.00
#
_symmetry.space_group_name_H-M   'P 1'
#
loop_
_entity.id
_entity.type
_entity.pdbx_description
1 polymer ?
#
loop_
_entity_poly.entity_id
_entity_poly.type
_entity_poly.pdbx_seq_one_letter_code
_entity_poly.pdbx_strand_id
1 'polypeptide(L)'
;MHFTATVLLAFGMSMDAFAASIGKGATLHKPKFSEALRTGLIFGAVETLTPLIGWGLGILASKFVLEWNHWIAFVLLIFLGGRMIIEGIRGGSDEDETPLRRHSFWLLVTTAIATSLDAMAVGVGLAFLQVNIIATALAIGCATLIMSTLGMMIGRFIGPNAG
;
A
#
# COMPACT_ATOMS: atom_id res chain seq x y z
N MET A 1 -10.49 -18.39 -9.26
CA MET A 1 -9.55 -17.52 -9.99
C MET A 1 -8.33 -18.31 -10.38
N HIS A 2 -7.78 -18.09 -11.58
CA HIS A 2 -6.49 -18.66 -11.95
C HIS A 2 -5.41 -18.10 -11.02
N PHE A 3 -4.63 -18.98 -10.40
CA PHE A 3 -3.50 -18.65 -9.53
C PHE A 3 -2.62 -17.52 -10.09
N THR A 4 -2.43 -17.50 -11.41
CA THR A 4 -1.69 -16.48 -12.16
C THR A 4 -2.23 -15.06 -11.95
N ALA A 5 -3.55 -14.87 -11.89
CA ALA A 5 -4.14 -13.53 -11.71
C ALA A 5 -3.88 -12.99 -10.31
N THR A 6 -3.97 -13.83 -9.28
CA THR A 6 -3.64 -13.46 -7.91
C THR A 6 -2.17 -13.08 -7.77
N VAL A 7 -1.27 -13.82 -8.41
CA VAL A 7 0.18 -13.52 -8.38
C VAL A 7 0.50 -12.22 -9.12
N LEU A 8 -0.05 -12.03 -10.33
CA LEU A 8 0.14 -10.80 -11.11
C LEU A 8 -0.40 -9.58 -10.37
N LEU A 9 -1.58 -9.70 -9.77
CA LEU A 9 -2.19 -8.64 -8.97
C LEU A 9 -1.33 -8.35 -7.73
N ALA A 10 -0.95 -9.38 -6.95
CA ALA A 10 -0.09 -9.19 -5.78
C ALA A 10 1.25 -8.51 -6.12
N PHE A 11 1.86 -8.87 -7.25
CA PHE A 11 3.12 -8.28 -7.69
C PHE A 11 2.93 -6.83 -8.16
N GLY A 12 1.85 -6.54 -8.90
CA GLY A 12 1.52 -5.19 -9.35
C GLY A 12 1.26 -4.24 -8.18
N MET A 13 0.43 -4.66 -7.21
CA MET A 13 0.12 -3.88 -6.01
C MET A 13 1.34 -3.62 -5.11
N SER A 14 2.37 -4.47 -5.20
CA SER A 14 3.56 -4.33 -4.36
C SER A 14 4.61 -3.34 -4.92
N MET A 15 4.41 -2.83 -6.15
CA MET A 15 5.40 -1.97 -6.83
C MET A 15 5.58 -0.60 -6.16
N ASP A 16 4.51 0.00 -5.65
CA ASP A 16 4.59 1.31 -5.02
C ASP A 16 5.37 1.25 -3.69
N ALA A 17 5.12 0.20 -2.90
CA ALA A 17 5.89 -0.09 -1.70
C ALA A 17 7.36 -0.45 -2.01
N PHE A 18 7.63 -1.11 -3.14
CA PHE A 18 8.99 -1.38 -3.61
C PHE A 18 9.75 -0.10 -3.96
N ALA A 19 9.12 0.80 -4.71
CA ALA A 19 9.72 2.08 -5.09
C ALA A 19 10.03 2.95 -3.86
N ALA A 20 9.06 3.04 -2.92
CA ALA A 20 9.25 3.74 -1.66
C ALA A 20 10.41 3.16 -0.83
N SER A 21 10.55 1.84 -0.79
CA SER A 21 11.60 1.17 -0.02
C SER A 21 12.99 1.30 -0.64
N ILE A 22 13.11 1.37 -1.98
CA ILE A 22 14.36 1.72 -2.66
C ILE A 22 14.81 3.13 -2.29
N GLY A 23 13.92 4.12 -2.38
CA GLY A 23 14.23 5.51 -2.06
C GLY A 23 14.71 5.67 -0.60
N LYS A 24 14.07 4.95 0.32
CA LYS A 24 14.51 4.90 1.72
C LYS A 24 15.83 4.14 1.91
N GLY A 25 16.03 3.03 1.21
CA GLY A 25 17.27 2.26 1.26
C GLY A 25 18.49 3.05 0.75
N ALA A 26 18.29 3.93 -0.23
CA ALA A 26 19.33 4.80 -0.78
C ALA A 26 19.71 5.96 0.13
N THR A 27 18.78 6.47 0.95
CA THR A 27 19.01 7.58 1.88
C THR A 27 19.56 7.13 3.23
N LEU A 28 19.29 5.88 3.64
CA LEU A 28 19.89 5.31 4.84
C LEU A 28 21.37 4.94 4.59
N HIS A 29 22.27 5.48 5.41
CA HIS A 29 23.69 5.10 5.42
C HIS A 29 23.85 3.69 5.99
N LYS A 30 23.89 2.67 5.11
CA LYS A 30 24.05 1.23 5.43
C LYS A 30 22.90 0.66 6.28
N PRO A 31 21.66 0.57 5.76
CA PRO A 31 20.58 -0.08 6.48
C PRO A 31 20.96 -1.54 6.80
N LYS A 32 20.70 -1.94 8.04
CA LYS A 32 20.86 -3.33 8.49
C LYS A 32 19.70 -4.16 7.94
N PHE A 33 19.92 -5.46 7.73
CA PHE A 33 18.85 -6.39 7.31
C PHE A 33 17.64 -6.33 8.24
N SER A 34 17.87 -6.12 9.55
CA SER A 34 16.79 -5.93 10.53
C SER A 34 15.91 -4.71 10.25
N GLU A 35 16.46 -3.61 9.72
CA GLU A 35 15.69 -2.41 9.37
C GLU A 35 14.92 -2.60 8.06
N ALA A 36 15.51 -3.31 7.10
CA ALA A 36 14.84 -3.72 5.86
C ALA A 36 13.64 -4.62 6.17
N LEU A 37 13.84 -5.64 7.01
CA LEU A 37 12.77 -6.55 7.41
C LEU A 37 11.70 -5.84 8.24
N ARG A 38 12.07 -4.95 9.16
CA ARG A 38 11.10 -4.15 9.93
C ARG A 38 10.27 -3.25 9.02
N THR A 39 10.91 -2.62 8.03
CA THR A 39 10.21 -1.81 7.03
C THR A 39 9.27 -2.67 6.19
N GLY A 40 9.72 -3.83 5.73
CA GLY A 40 8.87 -4.71 4.94
C GLY A 40 7.74 -5.37 5.73
N LEU A 41 7.91 -5.60 7.02
CA LEU A 41 6.81 -6.01 7.90
C LEU A 41 5.75 -4.91 8.05
N ILE A 42 6.17 -3.63 8.14
CA ILE A 42 5.23 -2.51 8.21
C ILE A 42 4.42 -2.41 6.90
N PHE A 43 5.10 -2.35 5.76
CA PHE A 43 4.42 -2.30 4.46
C PHE A 43 3.56 -3.54 4.21
N GLY A 44 4.08 -4.74 4.43
CA GLY A 44 3.33 -5.98 4.23
C GLY A 44 2.11 -6.12 5.15
N ALA A 45 2.20 -5.65 6.40
CA ALA A 45 1.06 -5.66 7.32
C ALA A 45 -0.03 -4.66 6.87
N VAL A 46 0.38 -3.44 6.53
CA VAL A 46 -0.54 -2.42 5.98
C VAL A 46 -1.20 -2.96 4.71
N GLU A 47 -0.44 -3.58 3.81
CA GLU A 47 -0.95 -4.09 2.53
C GLU A 47 -1.71 -5.42 2.60
N THR A 48 -1.64 -6.10 3.74
CA THR A 48 -2.58 -7.20 4.05
C THR A 48 -3.89 -6.65 4.60
N LEU A 49 -3.82 -5.67 5.52
CA LEU A 49 -4.99 -5.11 6.19
C LEU A 49 -5.85 -4.28 5.25
N THR A 50 -5.22 -3.52 4.36
CA THR A 50 -5.92 -2.51 3.56
C THR A 50 -6.90 -3.11 2.53
N PRO A 51 -6.57 -4.19 1.79
CA PRO A 51 -7.54 -4.92 0.98
C PRO A 51 -8.70 -5.51 1.78
N LEU A 52 -8.46 -5.96 3.02
CA LEU A 52 -9.50 -6.52 3.89
C LEU A 52 -10.48 -5.43 4.34
N ILE A 53 -9.97 -4.24 4.68
CA ILE A 53 -10.79 -3.07 5.00
C ILE A 53 -11.61 -2.66 3.78
N GLY A 54 -10.98 -2.56 2.60
CA GLY A 54 -11.66 -2.26 1.34
C GLY A 54 -12.76 -3.28 1.01
N TRP A 55 -12.47 -4.57 1.19
CA TRP A 55 -13.45 -5.63 0.98
C TRP A 55 -14.62 -5.55 1.96
N GLY A 56 -14.37 -5.27 3.24
CA GLY A 56 -15.41 -5.07 4.25
C GLY A 56 -16.32 -3.88 3.92
N LEU A 57 -15.73 -2.76 3.50
CA LEU A 57 -16.47 -1.60 3.00
C LEU A 57 -17.28 -1.94 1.74
N GLY A 58 -16.71 -2.73 0.83
CA GLY A 58 -17.37 -3.21 -0.38
C GLY A 58 -18.56 -4.13 -0.10
N ILE A 59 -18.49 -5.00 0.92
CA ILE A 59 -19.63 -5.81 1.37
C ILE A 59 -20.71 -4.97 2.04
N LEU A 60 -20.30 -4.03 2.90
CA LEU A 60 -21.26 -3.15 3.56
C LEU A 60 -22.02 -2.33 2.50
N ALA A 61 -21.29 -1.84 1.50
CA ALA A 61 -21.86 -1.20 0.33
C ALA A 61 -22.78 -2.15 -0.44
N SER A 62 -22.35 -3.39 -0.75
CA SER A 62 -23.17 -4.34 -1.52
C SER A 62 -24.48 -4.72 -0.82
N LYS A 63 -24.47 -4.82 0.52
CA LYS A 63 -25.68 -5.03 1.32
C LYS A 63 -26.65 -3.83 1.31
N PHE A 64 -26.13 -2.60 1.31
CA PHE A 64 -26.96 -1.39 1.16
C PHE A 64 -27.42 -1.16 -0.30
N VAL A 65 -26.68 -1.69 -1.28
CA VAL A 65 -26.95 -1.54 -2.73
C VAL A 65 -28.05 -2.50 -3.23
N LEU A 66 -28.46 -3.50 -2.45
CA LEU A 66 -29.54 -4.43 -2.82
C LEU A 66 -30.94 -3.78 -2.93
N GLU A 67 -31.12 -2.55 -2.43
CA GLU A 67 -32.37 -1.78 -2.65
C GLU A 67 -32.22 -0.58 -3.60
N TRP A 68 -31.02 -0.01 -3.79
CA TRP A 68 -30.82 1.18 -4.64
C TRP A 68 -29.68 1.01 -5.64
N ASN A 69 -30.08 0.76 -6.88
CA ASN A 69 -29.26 0.51 -8.08
C ASN A 69 -28.07 1.48 -8.26
N HIS A 70 -26.86 0.91 -8.30
CA HIS A 70 -25.62 1.37 -8.98
C HIS A 70 -25.01 2.73 -8.60
N TRP A 71 -25.81 3.75 -8.26
CA TRP A 71 -25.36 5.11 -7.98
C TRP A 71 -24.55 5.19 -6.68
N ILE A 72 -24.82 4.31 -5.70
CA ILE A 72 -24.09 4.27 -4.42
C ILE A 72 -22.66 3.75 -4.60
N ALA A 73 -22.44 2.75 -5.46
CA ALA A 73 -21.09 2.30 -5.80
C ALA A 73 -20.30 3.40 -6.51
N PHE A 74 -20.96 4.16 -7.39
CA PHE A 74 -20.39 5.34 -8.04
C PHE A 74 -20.05 6.45 -7.04
N VAL A 75 -20.94 6.75 -6.08
CA VAL A 75 -20.69 7.74 -5.02
C VAL A 75 -19.58 7.30 -4.08
N LEU A 76 -19.51 6.02 -3.70
CA LEU A 76 -18.41 5.48 -2.89
C LEU A 76 -17.08 5.51 -3.64
N LEU A 77 -17.06 5.20 -4.94
CA LEU A 77 -15.86 5.32 -5.78
C LEU A 77 -15.43 6.78 -5.98
N ILE A 78 -16.37 7.70 -6.19
CA ILE A 78 -16.08 9.14 -6.24
C ILE A 78 -15.58 9.64 -4.90
N PHE A 79 -16.16 9.21 -3.79
CA PHE A 79 -15.75 9.62 -2.47
C PHE A 79 -14.35 9.08 -2.13
N LEU A 80 -14.09 7.82 -2.44
CA LEU A 80 -12.78 7.18 -2.25
C LEU A 80 -11.72 7.79 -3.17
N GLY A 81 -11.99 7.89 -4.48
CA GLY A 81 -11.09 8.50 -5.45
C GLY A 81 -10.87 9.99 -5.19
N GLY A 82 -11.91 10.71 -4.76
CA GLY A 82 -11.83 12.10 -4.34
C GLY A 82 -10.97 12.29 -3.10
N ARG A 83 -11.09 11.41 -2.10
CA ARG A 83 -10.18 11.37 -0.93
C ARG A 83 -8.74 11.14 -1.37
N MET A 84 -8.48 10.21 -2.30
CA MET A 84 -7.13 9.99 -2.84
C MET A 84 -6.56 11.22 -3.55
N ILE A 85 -7.39 11.93 -4.34
CA ILE A 85 -6.99 13.17 -5.01
C ILE A 85 -6.68 14.28 -4.00
N ILE A 86 -7.54 14.46 -2.98
CA ILE A 86 -7.34 15.47 -1.93
C ILE A 86 -6.07 15.17 -1.12
N GLU A 87 -5.83 13.92 -0.76
CA GLU A 87 -4.63 13.49 -0.04
C GLU A 87 -3.37 13.69 -0.91
N GLY A 88 -3.45 13.36 -2.21
CA GLY A 88 -2.38 13.60 -3.17
C GLY A 88 -2.04 15.08 -3.37
N ILE A 89 -3.04 15.96 -3.28
CA ILE A 89 -2.85 17.42 -3.37
C ILE A 89 -2.40 18.02 -2.03
N ARG A 90 -2.79 17.45 -0.88
CA ARG A 90 -2.41 17.90 0.47
C ARG A 90 -1.06 17.37 0.96
N GLY A 91 -0.42 16.44 0.25
CA GLY A 91 0.84 15.81 0.64
C GLY A 91 2.11 16.69 0.61
N GLY A 92 2.01 17.99 0.87
CA GLY A 92 3.15 18.92 0.79
C GLY A 92 3.08 20.11 1.74
N SER A 93 2.40 20.00 2.87
CA SER A 93 2.35 21.07 3.88
C SER A 93 2.71 20.51 5.23
N ASP A 94 4.02 20.43 5.49
CA ASP A 94 4.64 20.60 6.81
C ASP A 94 6.17 20.62 6.59
N GLU A 95 6.63 21.77 6.09
CA GLU A 95 7.95 22.27 6.45
C GLU A 95 7.88 22.66 7.93
N ASP A 96 8.52 21.89 8.80
CA ASP A 96 9.06 22.41 10.05
C ASP A 96 10.16 21.49 10.61
N GLU A 97 11.12 22.13 11.24
CA GLU A 97 12.54 21.75 11.32
C GLU A 97 12.86 20.61 12.32
N THR A 98 13.64 19.61 11.87
CA THR A 98 14.51 18.66 12.66
C THR A 98 13.85 17.63 13.64
N PRO A 99 14.50 16.49 14.02
CA PRO A 99 15.76 15.88 13.56
C PRO A 99 15.57 14.54 12.79
N LEU A 100 16.51 14.26 11.88
CA LEU A 100 16.55 13.24 10.81
C LEU A 100 16.10 11.78 11.10
N ARG A 101 15.90 11.37 12.36
CA ARG A 101 15.62 9.97 12.70
C ARG A 101 14.14 9.67 12.96
N ARG A 102 13.38 10.67 13.44
CA ARG A 102 11.94 10.53 13.71
C ARG A 102 11.11 10.70 12.43
N HIS A 103 11.58 11.57 11.53
CA HIS A 103 11.02 11.74 10.19
C HIS A 103 11.02 10.43 9.40
N SER A 104 12.10 9.64 9.43
CA SER A 104 12.18 8.40 8.64
C SER A 104 11.11 7.35 9.01
N PHE A 105 10.61 7.34 10.25
CA PHE A 105 9.54 6.43 10.66
C PHE A 105 8.16 6.97 10.31
N TRP A 106 7.89 8.24 10.60
CA TRP A 106 6.61 8.88 10.25
C TRP A 106 6.41 8.93 8.74
N LEU A 107 7.44 9.29 7.98
CA LEU A 107 7.44 9.31 6.53
C LEU A 107 7.23 7.90 5.95
N LEU A 108 7.76 6.86 6.60
CA LEU A 108 7.47 5.47 6.20
C LEU A 108 5.99 5.11 6.38
N VAL A 109 5.43 5.50 7.52
CA VAL A 109 4.04 5.19 7.86
C VAL A 109 3.10 5.97 6.95
N THR A 110 3.35 7.26 6.71
CA THR A 110 2.55 8.07 5.79
C THR A 110 2.66 7.56 4.36
N THR A 111 3.86 7.19 3.90
CA THR A 111 4.03 6.60 2.56
C THR A 111 3.33 5.24 2.48
N ALA A 112 3.45 4.37 3.49
CA ALA A 112 2.75 3.08 3.51
C ALA A 112 1.23 3.24 3.48
N ILE A 113 0.68 4.25 4.16
CA ILE A 113 -0.76 4.57 4.11
C ILE A 113 -1.14 5.15 2.75
N ALA A 114 -0.31 6.03 2.19
CA ALA A 114 -0.59 6.66 0.90
C ALA A 114 -0.54 5.64 -0.24
N THR A 115 0.43 4.73 -0.23
CA THR A 115 0.51 3.64 -1.20
C THR A 115 -0.67 2.68 -1.02
N SER A 116 -1.02 2.29 0.21
CA SER A 116 -2.06 1.28 0.46
C SER A 116 -3.48 1.65 0.03
N LEU A 117 -3.74 2.93 -0.26
CA LEU A 117 -5.04 3.37 -0.79
C LEU A 117 -5.40 2.66 -2.09
N ASP A 118 -4.42 2.28 -2.92
CA ASP A 118 -4.65 1.52 -4.15
C ASP A 118 -5.18 0.10 -3.85
N ALA A 119 -4.63 -0.56 -2.84
CA ALA A 119 -4.97 -1.89 -2.38
C ALA A 119 -6.33 -1.92 -1.71
N MET A 120 -6.71 -0.81 -1.07
CA MET A 120 -8.07 -0.62 -0.55
C MET A 120 -9.09 -0.59 -1.69
N ALA A 121 -8.81 0.17 -2.75
CA ALA A 121 -9.68 0.27 -3.91
C ALA A 121 -9.85 -1.08 -4.61
N VAL A 122 -8.75 -1.84 -4.75
CA VAL A 122 -8.80 -3.22 -5.24
C VAL A 122 -9.60 -4.13 -4.31
N GLY A 123 -9.44 -3.99 -2.99
CA GLY A 123 -10.22 -4.71 -1.98
C GLY A 123 -11.74 -4.49 -2.13
N VAL A 124 -12.17 -3.24 -2.34
CA VAL A 124 -13.57 -2.91 -2.65
C VAL A 124 -14.03 -3.62 -3.92
N GLY A 125 -13.22 -3.61 -4.98
CA GLY A 125 -13.52 -4.32 -6.22
C GLY A 125 -13.65 -5.85 -6.04
N LEU A 126 -12.78 -6.44 -5.23
CA LEU A 126 -12.80 -7.88 -4.92
C LEU A 126 -14.06 -8.31 -4.15
N ALA A 127 -14.72 -7.41 -3.43
CA ALA A 127 -15.99 -7.70 -2.75
C ALA A 127 -17.12 -8.08 -3.73
N PHE A 128 -17.08 -7.55 -4.95
CA PHE A 128 -18.03 -7.88 -6.02
C PHE A 128 -17.68 -9.17 -6.75
N LEU A 129 -16.41 -9.58 -6.72
CA LEU A 129 -15.89 -10.72 -7.48
C LEU A 129 -16.01 -12.08 -6.75
N GLN A 130 -16.63 -12.15 -5.57
CA GLN A 130 -16.85 -13.40 -4.80
C GLN A 130 -15.56 -14.26 -4.65
N VAL A 131 -14.40 -13.61 -4.58
CA VAL A 131 -13.09 -14.26 -4.51
C VAL A 131 -12.72 -14.51 -3.04
N ASN A 132 -11.87 -15.51 -2.80
CA ASN A 132 -11.23 -15.70 -1.50
C ASN A 132 -10.29 -14.52 -1.17
N ILE A 133 -10.86 -13.49 -0.54
CA ILE A 133 -10.15 -12.26 -0.18
C ILE A 133 -8.97 -12.52 0.74
N ILE A 134 -9.08 -13.50 1.65
CA ILE A 134 -8.04 -13.80 2.63
C ILE A 134 -6.78 -14.28 1.90
N ALA A 135 -6.94 -15.18 0.92
CA ALA A 135 -5.84 -15.66 0.11
C ALA A 135 -5.20 -14.53 -0.72
N THR A 136 -6.01 -13.66 -1.32
CA THR A 136 -5.51 -12.54 -2.14
C THR A 136 -4.80 -11.48 -1.29
N ALA A 137 -5.37 -11.10 -0.15
CA ALA A 137 -4.78 -10.12 0.78
C ALA A 137 -3.46 -10.63 1.37
N LEU A 138 -3.40 -11.91 1.76
CA LEU A 138 -2.14 -12.53 2.19
C LEU A 138 -1.10 -12.58 1.08
N ALA A 139 -1.51 -12.87 -0.16
CA ALA A 139 -0.60 -12.88 -1.30
C ALA A 139 -0.03 -11.48 -1.57
N ILE A 140 -0.86 -10.44 -1.55
CA ILE A 140 -0.43 -9.03 -1.68
C ILE A 140 0.55 -8.69 -0.56
N GLY A 141 0.16 -8.89 0.70
CA GLY A 141 1.02 -8.55 1.84
C GLY A 141 2.36 -9.29 1.85
N CYS A 142 2.38 -10.58 1.52
CA CYS A 142 3.62 -11.35 1.40
C CYS A 142 4.50 -10.85 0.25
N ALA A 143 3.91 -10.57 -0.92
CA ALA A 143 4.64 -10.00 -2.05
C ALA A 143 5.24 -8.63 -1.69
N THR A 144 4.45 -7.79 -1.01
CA THR A 144 4.85 -6.46 -0.56
C THR A 144 5.97 -6.54 0.47
N LEU A 145 5.90 -7.46 1.43
CA LEU A 145 6.96 -7.68 2.42
C LEU A 145 8.29 -8.07 1.75
N ILE A 146 8.24 -9.04 0.83
CA ILE A 146 9.44 -9.49 0.11
C ILE A 146 10.01 -8.36 -0.73
N MET A 147 9.17 -7.70 -1.53
CA MET A 147 9.59 -6.58 -2.37
C MET A 147 10.15 -5.44 -1.55
N SER A 148 9.43 -4.92 -0.57
CA SER A 148 9.89 -3.79 0.23
C SER A 148 11.20 -4.08 0.97
N THR A 149 11.40 -5.30 1.48
CA THR A 149 12.67 -5.74 2.08
C THR A 149 13.79 -5.76 1.05
N LEU A 150 13.54 -6.33 -0.14
CA LEU A 150 14.52 -6.35 -1.24
C LEU A 150 14.83 -4.93 -1.74
N GLY A 151 13.83 -4.07 -1.88
CA GLY A 151 14.01 -2.69 -2.34
C GLY A 151 14.87 -1.88 -1.39
N MET A 152 14.72 -2.04 -0.06
CA MET A 152 15.64 -1.45 0.92
C MET A 152 17.07 -1.97 0.77
N MET A 153 17.24 -3.28 0.52
CA MET A 153 18.56 -3.88 0.31
C MET A 153 19.21 -3.41 -0.99
N ILE A 154 18.44 -3.27 -2.08
CA ILE A 154 18.90 -2.77 -3.37
C ILE A 154 19.24 -1.27 -3.27
N GLY A 155 18.36 -0.49 -2.64
CA GLY A 155 18.57 0.95 -2.43
C GLY A 155 19.88 1.25 -1.71
N ARG A 156 20.27 0.40 -0.75
CA ARG A 156 21.57 0.50 -0.06
C ARG A 156 22.78 0.49 -1.01
N PHE A 157 22.71 -0.23 -2.13
CA PHE A 157 23.81 -0.28 -3.11
C PHE A 157 23.76 0.91 -4.08
N ILE A 158 22.59 1.51 -4.27
CA ILE A 158 22.39 2.65 -5.18
C ILE A 158 22.81 3.96 -4.50
N GLY A 159 22.53 4.12 -3.21
CA GLY A 159 22.86 5.33 -2.43
C GLY A 159 24.32 5.82 -2.56
N PRO A 160 25.34 4.95 -2.48
CA PRO A 160 26.75 5.35 -2.63
C PRO A 160 27.18 5.81 -4.03
N ASN A 161 26.42 5.48 -5.08
CA ASN A 161 26.75 5.84 -6.47
C ASN A 161 25.92 7.03 -6.99
N ALA A 162 24.98 7.54 -6.20
CA ALA A 162 24.08 8.63 -6.57
C ALA A 162 24.48 9.99 -5.95
N GLY A 163 25.69 10.08 -5.39
CA GLY A 163 26.28 11.30 -4.81
C GLY A 163 27.56 11.71 -5.52
#